data_AF-A0A497G5J2-F1
#
_entry.id   AF-A0A497G5J2-F1
#
_cell.length_a   1.000
_cell.length_b   1.000
_cell.length_c   1.000
_cell.angle_alpha   90.00
_cell.angle_beta   90.00
_cell.angle_gamma   90.00
#
_symmetry.space_group_name_H-M   'P 1'
#
loop_
_entity.id
_entity.type
_entity.pdbx_description
1 polymer ?
#
loop_
_entity_poly.entity_id
_entity_poly.type
_entity_poly.pdbx_seq_one_letter_code
_entity_poly.pdbx_strand_id
1 'polypeptide(L)'
;YLPSRLEGLARRLRESLVSSVRSCRLAVLLVFLSWPFTALRWYLIFRSMSLKVDPLLVVLLHPVLYVTAFIPVSPGGLGVTEAVGSMLQPLLGVSREAIFTSILLDRLAEIAPSFPFLALLPLRFEVRVKDVVRIATLLQRGEECR
;
A
#
# COMPACT_ATOMS: atom_id res chain seq x y z
N TYR A 1 19.95 28.81 -23.39
CA TYR A 1 21.21 28.32 -22.82
C TYR A 1 20.94 27.78 -21.42
N LEU A 2 20.92 26.45 -21.27
CA LEU A 2 20.73 25.81 -19.96
C LEU A 2 22.07 25.85 -19.20
N PRO A 3 22.12 26.24 -17.92
CA PRO A 3 23.38 26.32 -17.18
C PRO A 3 24.05 24.94 -17.05
N SER A 4 25.36 24.89 -17.26
CA SER A 4 26.20 23.67 -17.29
C SER A 4 26.08 22.77 -16.04
N ARG A 5 25.65 23.31 -14.90
CA ARG A 5 25.33 22.54 -13.69
C ARG A 5 24.07 21.64 -13.83
N LEU A 6 23.07 22.08 -14.59
CA LEU A 6 21.83 21.31 -14.81
C LEU A 6 22.05 20.13 -15.74
N GLU A 7 22.99 20.21 -16.67
CA GLU A 7 23.29 19.09 -17.58
C GLU A 7 23.89 17.89 -16.83
N GLY A 8 24.72 18.14 -15.83
CA GLY A 8 25.28 17.09 -14.97
C GLY A 8 24.23 16.41 -14.10
N LEU A 9 23.29 17.18 -13.54
CA LEU A 9 22.14 16.65 -12.78
C LEU A 9 21.16 15.89 -13.70
N ALA A 10 20.87 16.42 -14.88
CA ALA A 10 19.99 15.79 -15.85
C ALA A 10 20.55 14.44 -16.34
N ARG A 11 21.87 14.34 -16.57
CA ARG A 11 22.51 13.05 -16.90
C ARG A 11 22.43 12.05 -15.76
N ARG A 12 22.72 12.46 -14.52
CA ARG A 12 22.60 11.59 -13.34
C ARG A 12 21.17 11.11 -13.10
N LEU A 13 20.19 12.00 -13.24
CA LEU A 13 18.77 11.65 -13.17
C LEU A 13 18.40 10.68 -14.29
N ARG A 14 18.83 10.94 -15.53
CA ARG A 14 18.57 10.05 -16.66
C ARG A 14 19.18 8.66 -16.46
N GLU A 15 20.40 8.55 -15.97
CA GLU A 15 21.06 7.27 -15.70
C GLU A 15 20.39 6.51 -14.53
N SER A 16 20.04 7.21 -13.44
CA SER A 16 19.26 6.64 -12.34
C SER A 16 17.85 6.21 -12.79
N LEU A 17 17.19 6.98 -13.64
CA LEU A 17 15.89 6.64 -14.21
C LEU A 17 16.01 5.41 -15.13
N VAL A 18 16.98 5.37 -16.05
CA VAL A 18 17.21 4.26 -17.00
C VAL A 18 17.50 2.94 -16.27
N SER A 19 18.34 2.97 -15.22
CA SER A 19 18.56 1.80 -14.37
C SER A 19 17.30 1.40 -13.59
N SER A 20 16.53 2.39 -13.12
CA SER A 20 15.25 2.18 -12.45
C SER A 20 14.17 1.59 -13.36
N VAL A 21 14.13 1.90 -14.67
CA VAL A 21 13.08 1.36 -15.57
C VAL A 21 13.20 -0.16 -15.75
N ARG A 22 14.43 -0.70 -15.72
CA ARG A 22 14.63 -2.16 -15.77
C ARG A 22 14.07 -2.84 -14.51
N SER A 23 14.32 -2.25 -13.35
CA SER A 23 13.72 -2.66 -12.08
C SER A 23 12.20 -2.39 -12.04
N CYS A 24 11.74 -1.35 -12.72
CA CYS A 24 10.34 -0.96 -12.81
C CYS A 24 9.51 -2.03 -13.53
N ARG A 25 10.04 -2.65 -14.59
CA ARG A 25 9.35 -3.73 -15.30
C ARG A 25 9.09 -4.94 -14.41
N LEU A 26 10.10 -5.32 -13.62
CA LEU A 26 9.97 -6.40 -12.64
C LEU A 26 8.98 -6.01 -11.53
N ALA A 27 9.08 -4.78 -11.01
CA ALA A 27 8.17 -4.28 -9.99
C ALA A 27 6.71 -4.27 -10.46
N VAL A 28 6.45 -3.77 -11.68
CA VAL A 28 5.10 -3.78 -12.29
C VAL A 28 4.60 -5.21 -12.45
N LEU A 29 5.44 -6.14 -12.92
CA LEU A 29 5.08 -7.55 -13.04
C LEU A 29 4.72 -8.15 -11.67
N LEU A 30 5.51 -7.88 -10.64
CA LEU A 30 5.27 -8.37 -9.29
C LEU A 30 3.98 -7.80 -8.69
N VAL A 31 3.66 -6.53 -8.93
CA VAL A 31 2.39 -5.92 -8.53
C VAL A 31 1.21 -6.55 -9.28
N PHE A 32 1.36 -6.80 -10.57
CA PHE A 32 0.34 -7.52 -11.34
C PHE A 32 0.13 -8.96 -10.83
N LEU A 33 1.22 -9.64 -10.47
CA LEU A 33 1.18 -11.00 -9.93
C LEU A 33 0.67 -11.06 -8.49
N SER A 34 0.80 -9.99 -7.70
CA SER A 34 0.24 -9.96 -6.34
C SER A 34 -1.28 -9.77 -6.33
N TRP A 35 -1.85 -9.26 -7.43
CA TRP A 35 -3.26 -8.92 -7.52
C TRP A 35 -4.23 -10.09 -7.29
N PRO A 36 -4.06 -11.27 -7.91
CA PRO A 36 -4.97 -12.38 -7.67
C PRO A 36 -4.97 -12.79 -6.19
N PHE A 37 -3.85 -12.62 -5.48
CA PHE A 37 -3.76 -12.93 -4.05
C PHE A 37 -4.53 -11.92 -3.19
N THR A 38 -4.53 -10.64 -3.53
CA THR A 38 -5.33 -9.63 -2.80
C THR A 38 -6.83 -9.84 -3.04
N ALA A 39 -7.23 -10.14 -4.28
CA ALA A 39 -8.61 -10.51 -4.58
C ALA A 39 -9.04 -11.83 -3.92
N LEU A 40 -8.15 -12.83 -3.88
CA LEU A 40 -8.40 -14.11 -3.21
C LEU A 40 -8.65 -13.90 -1.71
N ARG A 41 -7.86 -13.03 -1.06
CA ARG A 41 -8.05 -12.66 0.34
C ARG A 41 -9.45 -12.08 0.57
N TRP A 42 -9.90 -11.15 -0.28
CA TRP A 42 -11.25 -10.58 -0.17
C TRP A 42 -12.35 -11.61 -0.44
N TYR A 43 -12.14 -12.54 -1.39
CA TYR A 43 -13.04 -13.68 -1.61
C TYR A 43 -13.16 -14.55 -0.36
N LEU A 44 -12.04 -14.88 0.30
CA LEU A 44 -12.05 -15.68 1.54
C LEU A 44 -12.81 -14.98 2.68
N ILE A 45 -12.80 -13.64 2.71
CA ILE A 45 -13.60 -12.86 3.67
C ILE A 45 -15.10 -13.01 3.39
N PHE A 46 -15.53 -12.93 2.12
CA PHE A 46 -16.93 -13.24 1.79
C PHE A 46 -17.31 -14.68 2.21
N ARG A 47 -16.40 -15.63 2.02
CA ARG A 47 -16.62 -17.03 2.44
C ARG A 47 -16.68 -17.20 3.95
N SER A 48 -15.89 -16.44 4.73
CA SER A 48 -15.96 -16.49 6.20
C SER A 48 -17.28 -15.94 6.75
N MET A 49 -17.91 -15.03 6.02
CA MET A 49 -19.25 -14.51 6.29
C MET A 49 -20.37 -15.42 5.78
N SER A 50 -20.06 -16.63 5.29
CA SER A 50 -21.01 -17.55 4.65
C SER A 50 -21.72 -16.99 3.41
N LEU A 51 -21.14 -15.99 2.75
CA LEU A 51 -21.67 -15.39 1.54
C LEU A 51 -21.10 -16.08 0.30
N LYS A 52 -21.98 -16.38 -0.66
CA LYS A 52 -21.61 -16.94 -1.96
C LYS A 52 -21.50 -15.79 -2.96
N VAL A 53 -20.28 -15.46 -3.35
CA VAL A 53 -19.97 -14.50 -4.40
C VAL A 53 -19.22 -15.22 -5.52
N ASP A 54 -19.38 -14.75 -6.76
CA ASP A 54 -18.60 -15.26 -7.89
C ASP A 54 -17.12 -14.85 -7.73
N PRO A 55 -16.17 -15.80 -7.63
CA PRO A 55 -14.75 -15.50 -7.51
C PRO A 55 -14.23 -14.61 -8.65
N LEU A 56 -14.76 -14.77 -9.86
CA LEU A 56 -14.34 -13.99 -11.02
C LEU A 56 -14.75 -12.52 -10.86
N LEU A 57 -15.97 -12.26 -10.38
CA LEU A 57 -16.42 -10.89 -10.08
C LEU A 57 -15.58 -10.25 -8.98
N VAL A 58 -15.20 -11.01 -7.95
CA VAL A 58 -14.32 -10.49 -6.88
C VAL A 58 -12.96 -10.06 -7.44
N VAL A 59 -12.35 -10.88 -8.31
CA VAL A 59 -11.06 -10.56 -8.97
C VAL A 59 -11.16 -9.33 -9.86
N LEU A 60 -12.28 -9.14 -10.56
CA LEU A 60 -12.49 -7.99 -11.45
C LEU A 60 -12.86 -6.70 -10.72
N LEU A 61 -13.63 -6.79 -9.62
CA LEU A 61 -14.12 -5.63 -8.89
C LEU A 61 -13.16 -5.11 -7.83
N HIS A 62 -12.36 -5.98 -7.20
CA HIS A 62 -11.32 -5.56 -6.27
C HIS A 62 -10.39 -4.47 -6.85
N PRO A 63 -9.92 -4.54 -8.11
CA PRO A 63 -9.23 -3.44 -8.78
C PRO A 63 -9.89 -2.08 -8.66
N VAL A 64 -11.17 -2.03 -9.02
CA VAL A 64 -11.96 -0.81 -9.12
C VAL A 64 -12.08 -0.18 -7.73
N LEU A 65 -12.27 -1.04 -6.72
CA LEU A 65 -12.32 -0.65 -5.33
C LEU A 65 -10.95 -0.16 -4.81
N TYR A 66 -9.85 -0.80 -5.20
CA TYR A 66 -8.52 -0.38 -4.73
C TYR A 66 -8.10 0.97 -5.33
N VAL A 67 -8.55 1.29 -6.54
CA VAL A 67 -8.29 2.60 -7.16
C VAL A 67 -8.87 3.74 -6.31
N THR A 68 -10.00 3.51 -5.62
CA THR A 68 -10.59 4.54 -4.76
C THR A 68 -9.76 4.83 -3.51
N ALA A 69 -8.88 3.91 -3.10
CA ALA A 69 -7.96 4.12 -1.99
C ALA A 69 -6.90 5.19 -2.30
N PHE A 70 -6.63 5.47 -3.59
CA PHE A 70 -5.72 6.53 -4.02
C PHE A 70 -6.36 7.92 -4.07
N ILE A 71 -7.66 8.02 -3.83
CA ILE A 71 -8.35 9.31 -3.76
C ILE A 71 -7.95 9.99 -2.43
N PRO A 72 -7.27 11.15 -2.45
CA PRO A 72 -6.66 11.74 -1.27
C PRO A 72 -7.67 12.52 -0.42
N VAL A 73 -8.84 11.95 -0.17
CA VAL A 73 -9.87 12.51 0.73
C VAL A 73 -9.56 12.15 2.18
N SER A 74 -9.00 10.98 2.42
CA SER A 74 -8.69 10.45 3.75
C SER A 74 -7.50 9.48 3.68
N PRO A 75 -6.87 9.14 4.83
CA PRO A 75 -5.79 8.15 4.86
C PRO A 75 -6.24 6.82 4.24
N GLY A 76 -5.62 6.42 3.13
CA GLY A 76 -5.96 5.20 2.41
C GLY A 76 -7.35 5.17 1.75
N GLY A 77 -8.00 6.33 1.57
CA GLY A 77 -9.32 6.46 0.95
C GLY A 77 -10.46 5.85 1.78
N LEU A 78 -10.32 5.83 3.10
CA LEU A 78 -11.38 5.49 4.06
C LEU A 78 -12.61 6.39 3.86
N GLY A 79 -13.80 5.80 3.94
CA GLY A 79 -15.08 6.42 3.61
C GLY A 79 -15.40 6.35 2.12
N VAL A 80 -14.45 6.70 1.24
CA VAL A 80 -14.66 6.65 -0.22
C VAL A 80 -14.73 5.22 -0.71
N THR A 81 -13.81 4.37 -0.25
CA THR A 81 -13.74 2.95 -0.64
C THR A 81 -15.00 2.22 -0.21
N GLU A 82 -15.47 2.44 1.01
CA GLU A 82 -16.67 1.83 1.57
C GLU A 82 -17.93 2.31 0.85
N ALA A 83 -18.01 3.61 0.53
CA ALA A 83 -19.12 4.19 -0.21
C ALA A 83 -19.20 3.60 -1.63
N VAL A 84 -18.09 3.61 -2.38
CA VAL A 84 -18.04 3.05 -3.74
C VAL A 84 -18.28 1.54 -3.71
N GLY A 85 -17.67 0.81 -2.78
CA GLY A 85 -17.89 -0.62 -2.61
C GLY A 85 -19.36 -0.95 -2.36
N SER A 86 -20.04 -0.19 -1.50
CA SER A 86 -21.47 -0.37 -1.24
C SER A 86 -22.35 -0.12 -2.48
N MET A 87 -21.87 0.67 -3.46
CA MET A 87 -22.54 0.85 -4.74
C MET A 87 -22.36 -0.35 -5.68
N LEU A 88 -21.31 -1.16 -5.48
CA LEU A 88 -21.07 -2.40 -6.24
C LEU A 88 -21.95 -3.58 -5.79
N GLN A 89 -22.78 -3.37 -4.76
CA GLN A 89 -23.74 -4.33 -4.24
C GLN A 89 -24.54 -5.10 -5.30
N PRO A 90 -25.16 -4.45 -6.31
CA PRO A 90 -25.99 -5.15 -7.28
C PRO A 90 -25.19 -6.15 -8.13
N LEU A 91 -23.89 -5.90 -8.31
CA LEU A 91 -23.00 -6.76 -9.11
C LEU A 91 -22.62 -8.02 -8.35
N LEU A 92 -22.40 -7.92 -7.04
CA LEU A 92 -21.97 -9.04 -6.20
C LEU A 92 -23.14 -9.84 -5.61
N GLY A 93 -24.37 -9.32 -5.69
CA GLY A 93 -25.57 -10.02 -5.20
C GLY A 93 -25.65 -10.18 -3.67
N VAL A 94 -24.93 -9.33 -2.93
CA VAL A 94 -24.88 -9.32 -1.46
C VAL A 94 -25.58 -8.06 -0.91
N SER A 95 -25.71 -7.91 0.41
CA SER A 95 -26.26 -6.67 1.00
C SER A 95 -25.22 -5.55 1.07
N ARG A 96 -25.62 -4.28 1.25
CA ARG A 96 -24.66 -3.16 1.42
C ARG A 96 -23.86 -3.33 2.69
N GLU A 97 -24.53 -3.74 3.76
CA GLU A 97 -23.96 -4.00 5.07
C GLU A 97 -22.89 -5.08 4.95
N ALA A 98 -23.19 -6.16 4.22
CA ALA A 98 -22.24 -7.23 3.97
C ALA A 98 -20.98 -6.74 3.22
N ILE A 99 -21.13 -5.91 2.18
CA ILE A 99 -19.96 -5.36 1.48
C ILE A 99 -19.17 -4.43 2.39
N PHE A 100 -19.84 -3.52 3.08
CA PHE A 100 -19.20 -2.60 4.00
C PHE A 100 -18.37 -3.35 5.04
N THR A 101 -18.95 -4.37 5.68
CA THR A 101 -18.24 -5.24 6.63
C THR A 101 -17.09 -5.98 5.96
N SER A 102 -17.27 -6.52 4.76
CA SER A 102 -16.20 -7.22 4.04
C SER A 102 -15.00 -6.31 3.76
N ILE A 103 -15.23 -5.04 3.43
CA ILE A 103 -14.17 -4.05 3.16
C ILE A 103 -13.41 -3.73 4.45
N LEU A 104 -14.11 -3.53 5.57
CA LEU A 104 -13.45 -3.30 6.85
C LEU A 104 -12.61 -4.50 7.30
N LEU A 105 -13.14 -5.72 7.14
CA LEU A 105 -12.39 -6.95 7.40
C LEU A 105 -11.18 -7.08 6.48
N ASP A 106 -11.32 -6.66 5.23
CA ASP A 106 -10.24 -6.67 4.24
C ASP A 106 -9.10 -5.72 4.66
N ARG A 107 -9.42 -4.52 5.11
CA ARG A 107 -8.43 -3.58 5.67
C ARG A 107 -7.75 -4.13 6.90
N LEU A 108 -8.51 -4.74 7.81
CA LEU A 108 -7.94 -5.35 9.01
C LEU A 108 -6.99 -6.49 8.64
N ALA A 109 -7.36 -7.35 7.69
CA ALA A 109 -6.53 -8.45 7.23
C ALA A 109 -5.28 -7.98 6.46
N GLU A 110 -5.31 -6.81 5.82
CA GLU A 110 -4.16 -6.18 5.17
C GLU A 110 -3.18 -5.58 6.20
N ILE A 111 -3.71 -4.91 7.23
CA ILE A 111 -2.90 -4.20 8.23
C ILE A 111 -2.37 -5.15 9.31
N ALA A 112 -3.15 -6.13 9.76
CA ALA A 112 -2.81 -7.01 10.87
C ALA A 112 -1.43 -7.71 10.73
N PRO A 113 -1.04 -8.25 9.56
CA PRO A 113 0.28 -8.86 9.36
C PRO A 113 1.43 -7.88 9.53
N SER A 114 1.21 -6.57 9.34
CA SER A 114 2.26 -5.54 9.44
C SER A 114 2.74 -5.33 10.88
N PHE A 115 1.90 -5.57 11.89
CA PHE A 115 2.25 -5.39 13.29
C PHE A 115 3.37 -6.33 13.77
N PRO A 116 3.33 -7.65 13.50
CA PRO A 116 4.46 -8.54 13.76
C PRO A 116 5.77 -8.07 13.10
N PHE A 117 5.76 -7.63 11.84
CA PHE A 117 6.96 -7.13 11.18
C PHE A 117 7.50 -5.86 11.85
N LEU A 118 6.60 -4.96 12.29
CA LEU A 118 6.98 -3.76 13.04
C LEU A 118 7.56 -4.12 14.41
N ALA A 119 7.00 -5.12 15.09
CA ALA A 119 7.48 -5.61 16.38
C ALA A 119 8.83 -6.36 16.28
N LEU A 120 9.12 -6.99 15.13
CA LEU A 120 10.39 -7.67 14.85
C LEU A 120 11.50 -6.71 14.40
N LEU A 121 11.14 -5.49 13.99
CA LEU A 121 12.08 -4.45 13.55
C LEU A 121 13.15 -4.10 14.62
N PRO A 122 12.82 -3.90 15.92
CA PRO A 122 13.83 -3.69 16.97
C PRO A 122 14.69 -4.93 17.29
N LEU A 123 14.28 -6.12 16.86
CA LEU A 123 15.09 -7.35 16.99
C LEU A 123 16.09 -7.53 15.84
N ARG A 124 15.79 -6.95 14.66
CA ARG A 124 16.63 -7.00 13.46
C ARG A 124 17.62 -5.85 13.37
N PHE A 125 17.19 -4.66 13.76
CA PHE A 125 18.03 -3.50 13.92
C PHE A 125 18.31 -3.38 15.41
N GLU A 126 19.52 -3.74 15.84
CA GLU A 126 20.07 -3.51 17.19
C GLU A 126 20.18 -2.00 17.55
N VAL A 127 19.38 -1.16 16.90
CA VAL A 127 19.24 0.27 17.15
C VAL A 127 18.48 0.40 18.46
N ARG A 128 19.22 0.52 19.56
CA ARG A 128 18.63 0.91 20.84
C ARG A 128 17.97 2.26 20.63
N VAL A 129 16.76 2.43 21.15
CA VAL A 129 16.04 3.72 21.19
C VAL A 129 16.95 4.86 21.70
N LYS A 130 17.92 4.51 22.56
CA LYS A 130 18.97 5.40 23.06
C LYS A 130 19.82 6.06 21.95
N ASP A 131 20.11 5.35 20.87
CA ASP A 131 20.93 5.85 19.76
C ASP A 131 20.15 6.84 18.88
N VAL A 132 18.85 6.59 18.66
CA VAL A 132 17.96 7.53 17.96
C VAL A 132 17.77 8.81 18.75
N VAL A 133 17.56 8.69 20.07
CA VAL A 133 17.45 9.85 20.96
C VAL A 133 18.76 10.63 21.01
N ARG A 134 19.91 9.95 21.02
CA ARG A 134 21.25 10.58 20.97
C ARG A 134 21.47 11.33 19.65
N ILE A 135 21.12 10.75 18.51
CA ILE A 135 21.24 11.42 17.19
C ILE A 135 20.31 12.63 17.12
N ALA A 136 19.06 12.50 17.60
CA ALA A 136 18.12 13.61 17.64
C ALA A 136 18.58 14.75 18.56
N THR A 137 19.17 14.44 19.72
CA THR A 137 19.74 15.45 20.62
C THR A 137 21.01 16.10 20.09
N LEU A 138 21.85 15.37 19.34
CA LEU A 138 23.01 15.93 18.65
C LEU A 138 22.60 16.87 17.51
N LEU A 139 21.58 16.49 16.72
CA LEU A 139 21.02 17.34 15.66
C LEU A 139 20.35 18.61 16.21
N GLN A 140 19.68 18.52 17.36
CA GLN A 140 19.09 19.69 18.04
C GLN A 140 20.14 20.61 18.67
N ARG A 141 21.35 20.12 18.98
CA ARG A 141 22.44 20.92 19.55
C ARG A 141 23.27 21.68 18.53
N GLY A 142 23.04 21.48 17.23
CA GLY A 142 23.76 22.24 16.18
C GLY A 142 25.27 22.02 16.20
N GLU A 143 25.75 20.90 16.74
CA GLU A 143 27.15 20.52 16.53
C GLU A 143 27.26 19.89 15.15
N GLU A 144 27.64 20.70 14.17
CA GLU A 144 28.13 20.22 12.88
C GLU A 144 29.21 19.18 13.15
N CYS A 145 28.99 17.95 12.67
CA CYS A 145 30.00 16.90 12.66
C CYS A 145 31.25 17.44 11.97
N ARG A 146 32.32 17.60 12.75
CA ARG A 146 33.69 17.76 12.27
C ARG A 146 34.35 16.40 12.11
#